data_AF-A0A522VUS4-F1
#
_entry.id   AF-A0A522VUS4-F1
#
_cell.length_a   1.000
_cell.length_b   1.000
_cell.length_c   1.000
_cell.angle_alpha   90.00
_cell.angle_beta   90.00
_cell.angle_gamma   90.00
#
_symmetry.space_group_name_H-M   'P 1'
#
loop_
_entity.id
_entity.type
_entity.pdbx_description
1 polymer ?
#
loop_
_entity_poly.entity_id
_entity_poly.type
_entity_poly.pdbx_seq_one_letter_code
_entity_poly.pdbx_strand_id
1 'polypeptide(L)'
;MADIKQLLDQLNSSVRELVSQIHDLDDQIDAKQRERDQVINAPLSKADYLSFVGEDIDRIARPFVEQLRRAVKSQPQDMIRLRRMVDSEDGMRIPWFSAGYFPPIEIAPTAVCWYFGDLIKQRIADALDGQDWPHDAMPVAERLKLTAQLEVEIEELNRQRDALAAQLEESGLKG
;
A
#
# COMPACT_ATOMS: atom_id res chain seq x y z
N MET A 1 -45.91 -16.98 -42.77
CA MET A 1 -46.09 -16.40 -41.42
C MET A 1 -45.52 -17.27 -40.28
N ALA A 2 -45.32 -18.58 -40.46
CA ALA A 2 -44.67 -19.43 -39.44
C ALA A 2 -43.17 -19.11 -39.21
N ASP A 3 -42.42 -18.79 -40.28
CA ASP A 3 -40.98 -18.49 -40.20
C ASP A 3 -40.61 -17.28 -39.34
N ILE A 4 -41.36 -16.17 -39.45
CA ILE A 4 -41.06 -14.94 -38.70
C ILE A 4 -41.24 -15.18 -37.20
N LYS A 5 -42.25 -15.97 -36.81
CA LYS A 5 -42.50 -16.31 -35.42
C LYS A 5 -41.37 -17.19 -34.85
N GLN A 6 -40.92 -18.16 -35.64
CA GLN A 6 -39.82 -19.05 -35.26
C GLN A 6 -38.48 -18.31 -35.12
N LEU A 7 -38.20 -17.34 -36.01
CA LEU A 7 -37.03 -16.47 -35.93
C LEU A 7 -37.07 -15.54 -34.70
N LEU A 8 -38.24 -14.98 -34.38
CA LEU A 8 -38.43 -14.16 -33.17
C LEU A 8 -38.28 -14.98 -31.89
N ASP A 9 -38.77 -16.21 -31.86
CA ASP A 9 -38.63 -17.10 -30.71
C ASP A 9 -37.16 -17.50 -30.50
N GLN A 10 -36.41 -17.78 -31.58
CA GLN A 10 -34.97 -18.03 -31.53
C GLN A 10 -34.18 -16.81 -31.04
N LEU A 11 -34.45 -15.63 -31.61
CA LEU A 11 -33.80 -14.39 -31.19
C LEU A 11 -34.03 -14.10 -29.71
N ASN A 12 -35.27 -14.23 -29.24
CA ASN A 12 -35.61 -14.05 -27.83
C ASN A 12 -34.91 -15.07 -26.92
N SER A 13 -34.71 -16.30 -27.38
CA SER A 13 -33.96 -17.31 -26.61
C SER A 13 -32.48 -16.96 -26.49
N SER A 14 -31.84 -16.54 -27.59
CA SER A 14 -30.43 -16.11 -27.59
C SER A 14 -30.20 -14.87 -26.73
N VAL A 15 -31.13 -13.91 -26.74
CA VAL A 15 -31.05 -12.73 -25.85
C VAL A 15 -31.14 -13.12 -24.40
N ARG A 16 -32.10 -13.98 -24.03
CA ARG A 16 -32.22 -14.45 -22.65
C ARG A 16 -30.98 -15.20 -22.21
N GLU A 17 -30.37 -15.99 -23.09
CA GLU A 17 -29.12 -16.69 -22.83
C GLU A 17 -27.96 -15.70 -22.61
N LEU A 18 -27.79 -14.69 -23.46
CA LEU A 18 -26.77 -13.64 -23.28
C LEU A 18 -26.98 -12.85 -21.97
N VAL A 19 -28.22 -12.45 -21.67
CA VAL A 19 -28.54 -11.77 -20.41
C VAL A 19 -28.24 -12.66 -19.21
N SER A 20 -28.56 -13.95 -19.28
CA SER A 20 -28.22 -14.91 -18.23
C SER A 20 -26.71 -15.03 -18.04
N GLN A 21 -25.94 -15.14 -19.13
CA GLN A 21 -24.47 -15.21 -19.06
C GLN A 21 -23.85 -13.94 -18.50
N ILE A 22 -24.39 -12.76 -18.84
CA ILE A 22 -23.95 -11.48 -18.24
C ILE A 22 -24.22 -11.48 -16.73
N HIS A 23 -25.41 -11.90 -16.30
CA HIS A 23 -25.71 -12.01 -14.87
C HIS A 23 -24.81 -13.02 -14.15
N ASP A 24 -24.55 -14.18 -14.76
CA ASP A 24 -23.64 -15.18 -14.20
C ASP A 24 -22.20 -14.64 -14.07
N LEU A 25 -21.76 -13.79 -15.01
CA LEU A 25 -20.46 -13.12 -14.93
C LEU A 25 -20.44 -12.02 -13.86
N ASP A 26 -21.50 -11.21 -13.76
CA ASP A 26 -21.63 -10.19 -12.71
C ASP A 26 -21.56 -10.85 -11.31
N ASP A 27 -22.28 -11.96 -11.11
CA ASP A 27 -22.23 -12.73 -9.85
C ASP A 27 -20.83 -13.27 -9.54
N GLN A 28 -20.10 -13.74 -10.55
CA GLN A 28 -18.72 -14.20 -10.41
C GLN A 28 -17.76 -13.05 -10.08
N ILE A 29 -17.91 -11.90 -10.74
CA ILE A 29 -17.14 -10.68 -10.46
C ILE A 29 -17.36 -10.27 -9.00
N ASP A 30 -18.61 -10.20 -8.56
CA ASP A 30 -18.96 -9.84 -7.18
C ASP A 30 -18.43 -10.84 -6.16
N ALA A 31 -18.44 -12.13 -6.48
CA ALA A 31 -17.82 -13.16 -5.62
C ALA A 31 -16.30 -12.96 -5.50
N LYS A 32 -15.62 -12.68 -6.62
CA LYS A 32 -14.17 -12.45 -6.64
C LYS A 32 -13.74 -11.15 -5.98
N GLN A 33 -14.53 -10.08 -6.14
CA GLN A 33 -14.31 -8.83 -5.41
C GLN A 33 -14.42 -9.02 -3.91
N ARG A 34 -15.43 -9.77 -3.45
CA ARG A 34 -15.57 -10.13 -2.03
C ARG A 34 -14.40 -10.96 -1.52
N GLU A 35 -13.92 -11.92 -2.31
CA GLU A 35 -12.74 -12.73 -1.98
C GLU A 35 -11.50 -11.83 -1.82
N ARG A 36 -11.27 -10.93 -2.78
CA ARG A 36 -10.16 -9.95 -2.71
C ARG A 36 -10.26 -9.09 -1.46
N ASP A 37 -11.43 -8.57 -1.16
CA ASP A 37 -11.65 -7.71 0.02
C ASP A 37 -11.42 -8.47 1.32
N GLN A 38 -11.77 -9.75 1.39
CA GLN A 38 -11.47 -10.60 2.54
C GLN A 38 -9.96 -10.77 2.74
N VAL A 39 -9.19 -10.98 1.65
CA VAL A 39 -7.74 -11.14 1.71
C VAL A 39 -7.04 -9.84 2.16
N ILE A 40 -7.45 -8.70 1.60
CA ILE A 40 -6.87 -7.39 1.91
C ILE A 40 -7.16 -6.99 3.35
N ASN A 41 -8.40 -7.18 3.80
CA ASN A 41 -8.84 -6.72 5.12
C ASN A 41 -8.61 -7.74 6.25
N ALA A 42 -8.08 -8.93 5.94
CA ALA A 42 -7.80 -9.93 6.96
C ALA A 42 -6.80 -9.37 8.02
N PRO A 43 -6.93 -9.72 9.30
CA PRO A 43 -6.00 -9.28 10.34
C PRO A 43 -4.55 -9.74 10.05
N LEU A 44 -3.57 -8.88 10.28
CA LEU A 44 -2.14 -9.20 10.11
C LEU A 44 -1.58 -9.96 11.31
N SER A 45 -0.51 -10.72 11.10
CA SER A 45 0.29 -11.25 12.21
C SER A 45 1.02 -10.10 12.93
N LYS A 46 1.38 -10.32 14.20
CA LYS A 46 2.22 -9.37 14.96
C LYS A 46 3.53 -9.08 14.22
N ALA A 47 4.16 -10.11 13.66
CA ALA A 47 5.45 -10.00 13.00
C ALA A 47 5.36 -9.13 11.73
N ASP A 48 4.33 -9.35 10.91
CA ASP A 48 4.09 -8.55 9.71
C ASP A 48 3.81 -7.08 10.06
N TYR A 49 2.97 -6.84 11.06
CA TYR A 49 2.68 -5.47 11.53
C TYR A 49 3.95 -4.76 12.01
N LEU A 50 4.77 -5.43 12.83
CA LEU A 50 6.03 -4.87 13.31
C LEU A 50 7.03 -4.63 12.17
N SER A 51 7.00 -5.43 11.10
CA SER A 51 7.80 -5.18 9.90
C SER A 51 7.42 -3.85 9.26
N PHE A 52 6.13 -3.59 9.03
CA PHE A 52 5.66 -2.31 8.46
C PHE A 52 6.02 -1.11 9.35
N VAL A 53 5.85 -1.24 10.67
CA VAL A 53 6.25 -0.19 11.61
C VAL A 53 7.76 0.06 11.54
N GLY A 54 8.57 -1.00 11.47
CA GLY A 54 10.01 -0.92 11.33
C GLY A 54 10.43 -0.19 10.05
N GLU A 55 9.82 -0.55 8.92
CA GLU A 55 10.04 0.08 7.63
C GLU A 55 9.67 1.57 7.65
N ASP A 56 8.57 1.95 8.30
CA ASP A 56 8.15 3.34 8.40
C ASP A 56 9.12 4.18 9.25
N ILE A 57 9.58 3.65 10.38
CA ILE A 57 10.60 4.30 11.23
C ILE A 57 11.90 4.51 10.43
N ASP A 58 12.35 3.50 9.67
CA ASP A 58 13.57 3.60 8.86
C ASP A 58 13.41 4.59 7.70
N ARG A 59 12.21 4.63 7.09
CA ARG A 59 11.85 5.61 6.07
C ARG A 59 11.91 7.03 6.62
N ILE A 60 11.39 7.27 7.82
CA ILE A 60 11.42 8.57 8.50
C ILE A 60 12.87 8.96 8.87
N ALA A 61 13.69 8.02 9.33
CA ALA A 61 15.08 8.28 9.70
C ALA A 61 15.97 8.66 8.50
N ARG A 62 15.68 8.12 7.31
CA ARG A 62 16.56 8.21 6.12
C ARG A 62 17.04 9.62 5.74
N PRO A 63 16.19 10.66 5.66
CA PRO A 63 16.64 11.99 5.25
C PRO A 63 17.61 12.64 6.24
N PHE A 64 17.57 12.23 7.51
CA PHE A 64 18.40 12.82 8.57
C PHE A 64 19.90 12.66 8.30
N VAL A 65 20.33 11.49 7.85
CA VAL A 65 21.74 11.19 7.58
C VAL A 65 22.31 12.12 6.54
N GLU A 66 21.60 12.31 5.43
CA GLU A 66 22.05 13.17 4.34
C GLU A 66 22.09 14.64 4.75
N GLN A 67 21.11 15.08 5.52
CA GLN A 67 21.07 16.45 6.06
C GLN A 67 22.20 16.68 7.07
N LEU A 68 22.45 15.75 7.97
CA LEU A 68 23.55 15.80 8.93
C LEU A 68 24.90 15.80 8.21
N ARG A 69 25.10 14.94 7.20
CA ARG A 69 26.31 14.94 6.37
C ARG A 69 26.57 16.29 5.72
N ARG A 70 25.53 16.95 5.19
CA ARG A 70 25.65 18.31 4.61
C ARG A 70 26.02 19.34 5.68
N ALA A 71 25.38 19.27 6.86
CA ALA A 71 25.65 20.17 7.97
C ALA A 71 27.08 20.01 8.55
N VAL A 72 27.61 18.79 8.57
CA VAL A 72 29.00 18.52 8.96
C VAL A 72 29.98 18.95 7.87
N LYS A 73 29.65 18.72 6.59
CA LYS A 73 30.51 19.13 5.46
C LYS A 73 30.70 20.64 5.36
N SER A 74 29.74 21.44 5.84
CA SER A 74 29.88 22.90 5.89
C SER A 74 30.77 23.39 7.03
N GLN A 75 31.17 22.52 7.96
CA GLN A 75 32.08 22.89 9.05
C GLN A 75 33.54 22.79 8.61
N PRO A 76 34.44 23.59 9.23
CA PRO A 76 35.88 23.39 9.09
C PRO A 76 36.30 21.97 9.48
N GLN A 77 37.24 21.39 8.76
CA GLN A 77 37.79 20.05 9.05
C GLN A 77 39.22 20.10 9.63
N ASP A 78 39.83 21.29 9.70
CA ASP A 78 41.14 21.46 10.32
C ASP A 78 41.03 21.73 11.83
N MET A 79 41.96 21.14 12.58
CA MET A 79 41.97 21.18 14.05
C MET A 79 41.98 22.61 14.61
N ILE A 80 42.71 23.54 13.97
CA ILE A 80 42.87 24.91 14.48
C ILE A 80 41.54 25.66 14.39
N ARG A 81 40.85 25.60 13.25
CA ARG A 81 39.55 26.25 13.09
C ARG A 81 38.47 25.58 13.94
N LEU A 82 38.46 24.25 14.02
CA LEU A 82 37.55 23.52 14.90
C LEU A 82 37.73 23.92 16.37
N ARG A 83 38.97 23.99 16.85
CA ARG A 83 39.26 24.40 18.23
C ARG A 83 38.78 25.83 18.51
N ARG A 84 39.03 26.76 17.58
CA ARG A 84 38.55 28.15 17.70
C ARG A 84 37.02 28.24 17.75
N MET A 85 36.31 27.38 17.01
CA MET A 85 34.84 27.34 17.05
C MET A 85 34.34 26.77 18.38
N VAL A 86 34.93 25.67 18.86
CA VAL A 86 34.56 25.08 20.15
C VAL A 86 34.83 26.04 21.31
N ASP A 87 35.93 26.79 21.26
CA ASP A 87 36.30 27.76 22.29
C ASP A 87 35.49 29.09 22.18
N SER A 88 34.70 29.29 21.12
CA SER A 88 33.83 30.46 20.95
C SER A 88 32.51 30.29 21.73
N GLU A 89 31.88 31.40 22.13
CA GLU A 89 30.56 31.38 22.79
C GLU A 89 29.47 30.68 21.94
N ASP A 90 29.65 30.68 20.62
CA ASP A 90 28.76 30.06 19.65
C ASP A 90 28.94 28.54 19.51
N GLY A 91 30.08 28.00 19.96
CA GLY A 91 30.43 26.60 19.85
C GLY A 91 30.40 26.04 18.41
N MET A 92 30.23 24.72 18.29
CA MET A 92 29.92 24.09 17.01
C MET A 92 28.43 24.24 16.69
N ARG A 93 28.12 24.98 15.62
CA ARG A 93 26.75 25.18 15.15
C ARG A 93 26.25 24.03 14.27
N ILE A 94 26.50 22.78 14.68
CA ILE A 94 25.93 21.60 14.02
C ILE A 94 24.56 21.34 14.65
N PRO A 95 23.46 21.33 13.86
CA PRO A 95 22.12 21.06 14.35
C PRO A 95 21.92 19.56 14.61
N TRP A 96 22.54 19.03 15.67
CA TRP A 96 22.57 17.60 16.00
C TRP A 96 21.19 16.95 16.15
N PHE A 97 20.16 17.73 16.48
CA PHE A 97 18.80 17.25 16.74
C PHE A 97 17.80 17.61 15.65
N SER A 98 18.14 18.53 14.73
CA SER A 98 17.22 18.99 13.70
C SER A 98 17.76 18.83 12.28
N ALA A 99 19.03 18.47 12.12
CA ALA A 99 19.75 18.39 10.85
C ALA A 99 19.57 19.63 9.94
N GLY A 100 19.34 20.79 10.55
CA GLY A 100 19.23 22.07 9.84
C GLY A 100 17.80 22.45 9.44
N TYR A 101 16.79 21.79 10.00
CA TYR A 101 15.39 22.23 9.86
C TYR A 101 15.19 23.63 10.46
N PHE A 102 14.43 24.45 9.72
CA PHE A 102 13.97 25.77 10.11
C PHE A 102 12.44 25.86 9.86
N PRO A 103 11.61 26.39 10.78
CA PRO A 103 11.94 27.00 12.07
C PRO A 103 12.53 26.00 13.08
N PRO A 104 13.21 26.47 14.15
CA PRO A 104 13.87 25.59 15.11
C PRO A 104 12.82 24.72 15.82
N ILE A 105 12.81 23.43 15.49
CA ILE A 105 12.24 22.39 16.34
C ILE A 105 13.37 21.91 17.23
N GLU A 106 13.13 21.77 18.54
CA GLU A 106 14.16 21.34 19.49
C GLU A 106 14.73 19.95 19.13
N ILE A 107 13.88 19.02 18.66
CA ILE A 107 14.29 17.70 18.13
C ILE A 107 13.38 17.31 16.96
N ALA A 108 13.96 17.08 15.79
CA ALA A 108 13.22 16.65 14.60
C ALA A 108 12.82 15.15 14.70
N PRO A 109 11.63 14.76 14.23
CA PRO A 109 11.21 13.35 14.22
C PRO A 109 12.18 12.42 13.48
N THR A 110 12.79 12.93 12.40
CA THR A 110 13.82 12.23 11.63
C THR A 110 15.07 11.93 12.47
N ALA A 111 15.45 12.84 13.37
CA ALA A 111 16.54 12.65 14.32
C ALA A 111 16.18 11.59 15.37
N VAL A 112 14.97 11.67 15.94
CA VAL A 112 14.49 10.69 16.92
C VAL A 112 14.51 9.28 16.34
N CYS A 113 13.97 9.09 15.13
CA CYS A 113 13.97 7.80 14.45
C CYS A 113 15.37 7.33 14.07
N TRP A 114 16.30 8.24 13.75
CA TRP A 114 17.66 7.86 13.42
C TRP A 114 18.49 7.44 14.65
N TYR A 115 18.42 8.21 15.75
CA TYR A 115 19.18 7.89 16.97
C TYR A 115 18.58 6.73 17.77
N PHE A 116 17.24 6.62 17.79
CA PHE A 116 16.53 5.70 18.68
C PHE A 116 15.65 4.71 17.93
N GLY A 117 15.78 4.57 16.60
CA GLY A 117 14.92 3.73 15.78
C GLY A 117 14.78 2.31 16.31
N ASP A 118 15.90 1.65 16.63
CA ASP A 118 15.88 0.28 17.17
C ASP A 118 15.19 0.20 18.54
N LEU A 119 15.42 1.19 19.41
CA LEU A 119 14.76 1.26 20.71
C LEU A 119 13.26 1.48 20.55
N ILE A 120 12.83 2.35 19.63
CA ILE A 120 11.41 2.61 19.35
C ILE A 120 10.75 1.32 18.84
N LYS A 121 11.36 0.65 17.86
CA LYS A 121 10.87 -0.64 17.32
C LYS A 121 10.72 -1.67 18.44
N GLN A 122 11.73 -1.81 19.31
CA GLN A 122 11.67 -2.73 20.45
C GLN A 122 10.54 -2.36 21.42
N ARG A 123 10.42 -1.08 21.81
CA ARG A 123 9.38 -0.64 22.75
C ARG A 123 7.98 -0.79 22.20
N ILE A 124 7.78 -0.62 20.90
CA ILE A 124 6.50 -0.93 20.24
C ILE A 124 6.25 -2.44 20.28
N ALA A 125 7.25 -3.27 19.97
CA ALA A 125 7.11 -4.72 20.06
C ALA A 125 6.73 -5.19 21.46
N ASP A 126 7.42 -4.67 22.49
CA ASP A 126 7.13 -4.93 23.91
C ASP A 126 5.71 -4.46 24.29
N ALA A 127 5.30 -3.25 23.85
CA ALA A 127 3.98 -2.70 24.17
C ALA A 127 2.83 -3.48 23.52
N LEU A 128 3.11 -4.16 22.41
CA LEU A 128 2.16 -5.04 21.72
C LEU A 128 2.25 -6.49 22.23
N ASP A 129 3.12 -6.81 23.19
CA ASP A 129 3.08 -8.10 23.87
C ASP A 129 1.79 -8.22 24.71
N GLY A 130 1.12 -9.36 24.60
CA GLY A 130 -0.14 -9.63 25.32
C GLY A 130 -1.41 -9.18 24.60
N GLN A 131 -1.31 -8.56 23.42
CA GLN A 131 -2.46 -8.41 22.52
C GLN A 131 -2.80 -9.75 21.85
N ASP A 132 -4.08 -9.94 21.54
CA ASP A 132 -4.54 -11.12 20.81
C ASP A 132 -4.30 -10.92 19.31
N TRP A 133 -3.27 -11.58 18.79
CA TRP A 133 -2.90 -11.54 17.38
C TRP A 133 -3.29 -12.86 16.71
N PRO A 134 -3.74 -12.82 15.45
CA PRO A 134 -4.06 -14.04 14.71
C PRO A 134 -2.83 -14.95 14.59
N HIS A 135 -2.97 -16.21 15.00
CA HIS A 135 -1.92 -17.23 14.93
C HIS A 135 -1.77 -17.85 13.53
N ASP A 136 -2.83 -17.79 12.73
CA ASP A 136 -2.96 -18.36 11.39
C ASP A 136 -3.03 -17.27 10.30
N ALA A 137 -2.58 -16.05 10.62
CA ALA A 137 -2.56 -14.97 9.65
C ALA A 137 -1.73 -15.34 8.42
N MET A 138 -2.34 -15.20 7.25
CA MET A 138 -1.64 -15.35 5.96
C MET A 138 -0.48 -14.34 5.89
N PRO A 139 0.74 -14.77 5.50
CA PRO A 139 1.87 -13.86 5.32
C PRO A 139 1.58 -12.76 4.29
N VAL A 140 2.10 -11.55 4.52
CA VAL A 140 1.86 -10.40 3.63
C VAL A 140 2.27 -10.68 2.18
N ALA A 141 3.41 -11.35 1.96
CA ALA A 141 3.87 -11.69 0.62
C ALA A 141 2.88 -12.58 -0.14
N GLU A 142 2.24 -13.53 0.56
CA GLU A 142 1.21 -14.39 -0.02
C GLU A 142 -0.08 -13.61 -0.29
N ARG A 143 -0.48 -12.70 0.61
CA ARG A 143 -1.64 -11.82 0.39
C ARG A 143 -1.48 -10.96 -0.84
N LEU A 144 -0.32 -10.33 -1.03
CA LEU A 144 -0.04 -9.49 -2.18
C LEU A 144 -0.12 -10.30 -3.48
N LYS A 145 0.43 -11.52 -3.47
CA LYS A 145 0.36 -12.42 -4.62
C LYS A 145 -1.08 -12.83 -4.94
N LEU A 146 -1.85 -13.24 -3.93
CA LEU A 146 -3.24 -13.66 -4.11
C LEU A 146 -4.12 -12.48 -4.56
N THR A 147 -3.92 -11.29 -3.98
CA THR A 147 -4.61 -10.06 -4.40
C THR A 147 -4.36 -9.75 -5.86
N ALA A 148 -3.10 -9.79 -6.30
CA ALA A 148 -2.75 -9.56 -7.71
C ALA A 148 -3.34 -10.62 -8.64
N GLN A 149 -3.43 -11.89 -8.21
CA GLN A 149 -4.09 -12.95 -8.99
C GLN A 149 -5.59 -12.68 -9.13
N LEU A 150 -6.27 -12.32 -8.04
CA LEU A 150 -7.69 -11.98 -8.05
C LEU A 150 -7.98 -10.76 -8.91
N GLU A 151 -7.11 -9.75 -8.92
CA GLU A 151 -7.25 -8.58 -9.80
C GLU A 151 -7.20 -8.95 -11.28
N VAL A 152 -6.30 -9.86 -11.66
CA VAL A 152 -6.22 -10.38 -13.04
C VAL A 152 -7.48 -11.17 -13.41
N GLU A 153 -7.99 -12.02 -12.51
CA GLU A 153 -9.23 -12.77 -12.73
C GLU A 153 -10.45 -11.85 -12.88
N ILE A 154 -10.57 -10.83 -12.04
CA ILE A 154 -11.63 -9.83 -12.10
C ILE A 154 -11.54 -9.04 -13.41
N GLU A 155 -10.35 -8.64 -13.84
CA GLU A 155 -10.17 -7.92 -15.10
C GLU A 155 -10.61 -8.78 -16.29
N GLU A 156 -10.26 -10.05 -16.31
CA GLU A 156 -10.65 -10.96 -17.38
C GLU A 156 -12.17 -11.20 -17.41
N LEU A 157 -12.81 -11.39 -16.25
CA LEU A 157 -14.27 -11.50 -16.17
C LEU A 157 -14.97 -10.23 -16.66
N ASN A 158 -14.47 -9.04 -16.30
CA ASN A 158 -15.01 -7.78 -16.80
C ASN A 158 -14.91 -7.67 -18.32
N ARG A 159 -13.78 -8.07 -18.92
CA ARG A 159 -13.63 -8.08 -20.39
C ARG A 159 -14.64 -9.00 -21.06
N GLN A 160 -14.89 -10.19 -20.50
CA GLN A 160 -15.87 -11.14 -21.03
C GLN A 160 -17.29 -10.58 -20.94
N ARG A 161 -17.64 -10.01 -19.78
CA ARG A 161 -18.92 -9.35 -19.55
C ARG A 161 -19.15 -8.20 -20.54
N ASP A 162 -18.16 -7.33 -20.71
CA ASP A 162 -18.24 -6.18 -21.62
C ASP A 162 -18.35 -6.63 -23.09
N ALA A 163 -17.68 -7.71 -23.47
CA ALA A 163 -17.82 -8.30 -24.81
C ALA A 163 -19.24 -8.84 -25.06
N LEU A 164 -19.85 -9.53 -24.09
CA LEU A 164 -21.23 -10.00 -24.21
C LEU A 164 -22.23 -8.84 -24.21
N ALA A 165 -22.01 -7.81 -23.40
CA ALA A 165 -22.82 -6.60 -23.40
C ALA A 165 -22.76 -5.88 -24.77
N ALA A 166 -21.57 -5.78 -25.38
CA ALA A 166 -21.40 -5.21 -26.71
C ALA A 166 -22.13 -6.04 -27.78
N GLN A 167 -22.08 -7.38 -27.72
CA GLN A 167 -22.85 -8.25 -28.63
C GLN A 167 -24.36 -8.04 -28.51
N LEU A 168 -24.86 -7.84 -27.30
CA LEU A 168 -26.28 -7.55 -27.05
C LEU A 168 -26.69 -6.18 -27.63
N GLU A 169 -25.81 -5.18 -27.54
CA GLU A 169 -26.01 -3.86 -28.13
C GLU A 169 -26.01 -3.87 -29.65
N GLU A 170 -25.01 -4.50 -30.27
CA GLU A 170 -24.89 -4.62 -31.73
C GLU A 170 -26.07 -5.37 -32.36
N SER A 171 -26.66 -6.30 -31.61
CA SER A 171 -27.83 -7.06 -32.06
C SER A 171 -29.14 -6.23 -32.05
N GLY A 172 -29.12 -4.97 -31.60
CA GLY A 172 -30.28 -4.09 -31.58
C GLY A 172 -31.35 -4.47 -30.55
N LEU A 173 -30.96 -5.24 -29.52
CA LEU A 173 -31.86 -5.88 -28.56
C LEU A 173 -31.96 -5.14 -27.22
N LYS A 174 -31.49 -3.88 -27.17
CA LYS A 174 -31.80 -2.94 -26.08
C LYS A 174 -33.28 -2.56 -26.13
N GLY A 175 -34.06 -3.12 -25.21
CA GLY A 175 -35.37 -2.62 -24.80
C GLY A 175 -35.24 -1.87 -23.47
#